data_AF-A0A3N1X647-F1
#
_entry.id   AF-A0A3N1X647-F1
#
_cell.length_a   1.000
_cell.length_b   1.000
_cell.length_c   1.000
_cell.angle_alpha   90.00
_cell.angle_beta   90.00
_cell.angle_gamma   90.00
#
_symmetry.space_group_name_H-M   'P 1'
#
loop_
_entity.id
_entity.type
_entity.pdbx_description
1 polymer ?
#
loop_
_entity_poly.entity_id
_entity_poly.type
_entity_poly.pdbx_seq_one_letter_code
_entity_poly.pdbx_strand_id
1 'polypeptide(L)'
;MGVTTVANVEEAIEVASSLKLAGKYNWFRGQVRADWVPSSTAQRKLQGGTTESEFNKDLDRFLDWVRLVPELAYLDDTANEHFLFAIRQHYGYPTTYIDFTSDPSVAGFFASDTPQPPEEGTFSAIFCLNTNDLLDFYHKHAQLIGEELEIEPVSVDVKNLWRLQAQHGHFLRANHTWYNVYSMDRIEFPWTGLPAYPPRDQIYPPQKSHLEQLLDEFESLERRRKGQEHMEKLLIDLEGQGVKILKELWITDPERYTKSAFSAAPILLESWNETALAPWRLERHENFHTVVGKTVHIRVRSGSGAPPAHQQVKAAFLNALSREMNLRASSSVWKIDGLEGIHDIDRYLSAIQSAWNGMRNIPYKDQDIASTMGALTQLFSISKCNSMIGHTMDHAFKQWIPDAFEIEFGCDILNTISRAHCSSHDILQCLDSNWKHSCKNQKTYSTPAGALSACSKPDHMFEFDAFASIFARQIIPAQLARERPLVLFNPARLSFFGIP
;
A
#
# COMPACT_ATOMS: atom_id res chain seq x y z
N MET A 1 -0.96 23.56 34.35
CA MET A 1 -0.84 22.14 33.96
C MET A 1 -1.44 21.30 35.08
N GLY A 2 -2.65 20.79 34.87
CA GLY A 2 -3.28 19.79 35.73
C GLY A 2 -2.83 18.39 35.33
N VAL A 3 -2.29 17.65 36.29
CA VAL A 3 -2.02 16.21 36.14
C VAL A 3 -3.07 15.47 36.94
N THR A 4 -3.79 14.56 36.28
CA THR A 4 -4.71 13.62 36.94
C THR A 4 -4.12 12.24 36.87
N THR A 5 -3.94 11.56 37.99
CA THR A 5 -3.40 10.19 38.03
C THR A 5 -4.53 9.20 38.27
N VAL A 6 -4.56 8.11 37.48
CA VAL A 6 -5.56 7.04 37.57
C VAL A 6 -4.87 5.66 37.54
N ALA A 7 -5.63 4.58 37.77
CA ALA A 7 -5.04 3.27 38.02
C ALA A 7 -4.59 2.52 36.75
N ASN A 8 -5.22 2.77 35.60
CA ASN A 8 -4.98 2.03 34.35
C ASN A 8 -5.49 2.81 33.12
N VAL A 9 -5.32 2.22 31.93
CA VAL A 9 -5.73 2.83 30.66
C VAL A 9 -7.26 2.98 30.56
N GLU A 10 -8.03 2.04 31.10
CA GLU A 10 -9.51 2.09 31.06
C GLU A 10 -10.05 3.30 31.81
N GLU A 11 -9.57 3.53 33.04
CA GLU A 11 -9.93 4.72 33.83
C GLU A 11 -9.47 6.01 33.14
N ALA A 12 -8.30 5.99 32.49
CA ALA A 12 -7.80 7.15 31.75
C ALA A 12 -8.70 7.50 30.56
N ILE A 13 -9.17 6.50 29.82
CA ILE A 13 -10.13 6.65 28.72
C ILE A 13 -11.48 7.17 29.26
N GLU A 14 -11.97 6.66 30.38
CA GLU A 14 -13.24 7.10 30.99
C GLU A 14 -13.18 8.58 31.41
N VAL A 15 -12.09 8.99 32.07
CA VAL A 15 -11.87 10.38 32.46
C VAL A 15 -11.77 11.28 31.22
N ALA A 16 -10.96 10.91 30.23
CA ALA A 16 -10.84 11.67 28.99
C ALA A 16 -12.18 11.81 28.25
N SER A 17 -12.98 10.75 28.22
CA SER A 17 -14.33 10.75 27.62
C SER A 17 -15.29 11.65 28.37
N SER A 18 -15.27 11.62 29.70
CA SER A 18 -16.09 12.51 30.53
C SER A 18 -15.74 13.98 30.31
N LEU A 19 -14.43 14.28 30.20
CA LEU A 19 -13.94 15.63 29.94
C LEU A 19 -14.29 16.11 28.53
N LYS A 20 -14.29 15.21 27.53
CA LYS A 20 -14.79 15.48 26.18
C LYS A 20 -16.28 15.82 26.18
N LEU A 21 -17.09 15.00 26.86
CA LEU A 21 -18.54 15.18 26.96
C LEU A 21 -18.91 16.48 27.68
N ALA A 22 -18.12 16.89 28.68
CA ALA A 22 -18.25 18.17 29.35
C ALA A 22 -17.79 19.38 28.49
N GLY A 23 -17.29 19.13 27.28
CA GLY A 23 -16.78 20.18 26.37
C GLY A 23 -15.46 20.79 26.81
N LYS A 24 -14.73 20.18 27.76
CA LYS A 24 -13.49 20.74 28.30
C LYS A 24 -12.32 20.60 27.32
N TYR A 25 -12.23 19.46 26.63
CA TYR A 25 -11.22 19.18 25.61
C TYR A 25 -11.89 18.53 24.39
N ASN A 26 -11.32 18.74 23.22
CA ASN A 26 -11.83 18.15 21.97
C ASN A 26 -10.83 17.21 21.31
N TRP A 27 -9.53 17.36 21.56
CA TRP A 27 -8.47 16.51 21.00
C TRP A 27 -7.62 15.84 22.08
N PHE A 28 -7.14 14.64 21.76
CA PHE A 28 -6.42 13.76 22.67
C PHE A 28 -5.18 13.18 21.99
N ARG A 29 -4.11 12.94 22.73
CA ARG A 29 -2.91 12.26 22.24
C ARG A 29 -2.42 11.24 23.26
N GLY A 30 -2.31 10.00 22.84
CA GLY A 30 -1.70 8.93 23.64
C GLY A 30 -0.19 8.93 23.54
N GLN A 31 0.50 8.72 24.65
CA GLN A 31 1.93 8.41 24.67
C GLN A 31 2.24 7.35 25.73
N VAL A 32 3.05 6.35 25.31
CA VAL A 32 3.52 5.27 26.19
C VAL A 32 4.31 5.80 27.38
N ARG A 33 4.94 6.96 27.23
CA ARG A 33 5.78 7.60 28.24
C ARG A 33 5.29 9.03 28.52
N ALA A 34 4.80 9.25 29.73
CA ALA A 34 4.28 10.54 30.19
C ALA A 34 5.38 11.62 30.29
N ASP A 35 6.64 11.21 30.45
CA ASP A 35 7.80 12.10 30.51
C ASP A 35 8.26 12.58 29.12
N TRP A 36 7.70 12.04 28.05
CA TRP A 36 7.99 12.51 26.69
C TRP A 36 7.20 13.78 26.37
N VAL A 37 7.88 14.72 25.72
CA VAL A 37 7.23 15.91 25.18
C VAL A 37 6.45 15.57 23.90
N PRO A 38 5.30 16.22 23.65
CA PRO A 38 4.52 16.06 22.43
C PRO A 38 5.16 16.86 21.28
N SER A 39 6.36 16.43 20.86
CA SER A 39 7.12 17.00 19.74
C SER A 39 6.81 16.30 18.42
N SER A 40 6.95 17.02 17.30
CA SER A 40 6.80 16.46 15.95
C SER A 40 7.91 15.46 15.61
N THR A 41 7.68 14.61 14.61
CA THR A 41 8.70 13.66 14.13
C THR A 41 9.87 14.37 13.46
N ALA A 42 9.63 15.49 12.74
CA ALA A 42 10.69 16.30 12.17
C ALA A 42 11.59 16.90 13.25
N GLN A 43 11.01 17.48 14.30
CA GLN A 43 11.78 18.04 15.41
C GLN A 43 12.69 16.99 16.07
N ARG A 44 12.17 15.79 16.34
CA ARG A 44 12.96 14.69 16.92
C ARG A 44 14.13 14.26 16.03
N LYS A 45 13.92 14.20 14.71
CA LYS A 45 15.01 13.85 13.77
C LYS A 45 16.08 14.93 13.67
N LEU A 46 15.68 16.20 13.62
CA LEU A 46 16.63 17.33 13.60
C LEU A 46 17.48 17.35 14.88
N GLN A 47 16.86 17.14 16.03
CA GLN A 47 17.58 17.00 17.31
C GLN A 47 18.52 15.77 17.34
N GLY A 48 18.16 14.71 16.61
CA GLY A 48 18.97 13.50 16.43
C GLY A 48 20.09 13.60 15.39
N GLY A 49 20.32 14.78 14.79
CA GLY A 49 21.43 15.05 13.87
C GLY A 49 21.10 14.89 12.38
N THR A 50 19.84 14.66 12.00
CA THR A 50 19.42 14.79 10.59
C THR A 50 19.47 16.26 10.17
N THR A 51 19.93 16.53 8.94
CA THR A 51 19.97 17.89 8.40
C THR A 51 18.65 18.28 7.73
N GLU A 52 18.31 19.57 7.70
CA GLU A 52 17.16 20.07 6.93
C GLU A 52 17.25 19.73 5.44
N SER A 53 18.48 19.70 4.88
CA SER A 53 18.70 19.30 3.48
C SER A 53 18.27 17.86 3.20
N GLU A 54 18.54 16.93 4.11
CA GLU A 54 18.07 15.54 3.99
C GLU A 54 16.56 15.45 4.07
N PHE A 55 15.93 16.24 4.94
CA PHE A 55 14.48 16.32 5.05
C PHE A 55 13.82 16.81 3.76
N ASN A 56 14.36 17.88 3.16
CA ASN A 56 13.83 18.48 1.94
C ASN A 56 13.99 17.52 0.74
N LYS A 57 15.12 16.82 0.63
CA LYS A 57 15.30 15.80 -0.43
C LYS A 57 14.26 14.69 -0.38
N ASP A 58 13.86 14.25 0.82
CA ASP A 58 12.83 13.22 0.97
C ASP A 58 11.43 13.75 0.61
N LEU A 59 11.16 15.03 0.87
CA LEU A 59 9.93 15.69 0.46
C LEU A 59 9.88 15.87 -1.06
N ASP A 60 10.97 16.36 -1.67
CA ASP A 60 11.05 16.59 -3.11
C ASP A 60 10.79 15.30 -3.89
N ARG A 61 11.40 14.18 -3.49
CA ARG A 61 11.16 12.87 -4.13
C ARG A 61 9.72 12.39 -4.00
N PHE A 62 9.09 12.64 -2.85
CA PHE A 62 7.67 12.31 -2.67
C PHE A 62 6.79 13.16 -3.58
N LEU A 63 7.05 14.47 -3.67
CA LEU A 63 6.33 15.38 -4.56
C LEU A 63 6.52 15.03 -6.03
N ASP A 64 7.74 14.68 -6.43
CA ASP A 64 8.03 14.23 -7.80
C ASP A 64 7.23 12.96 -8.14
N TRP A 65 7.15 12.00 -7.22
CA TRP A 65 6.30 10.83 -7.40
C TRP A 65 4.81 11.18 -7.46
N VAL A 66 4.32 12.03 -6.56
CA VAL A 66 2.93 12.52 -6.52
C VAL A 66 2.53 13.16 -7.86
N ARG A 67 3.40 13.97 -8.46
CA ARG A 67 3.15 14.61 -9.78
C ARG A 67 2.99 13.62 -10.92
N LEU A 68 3.57 12.42 -10.79
CA LEU A 68 3.52 11.37 -11.80
C LEU A 68 2.33 10.41 -11.61
N VAL A 69 1.63 10.48 -10.46
CA VAL A 69 0.45 9.68 -10.15
C VAL A 69 -0.80 10.55 -10.30
N PRO A 70 -1.60 10.38 -11.37
CA PRO A 70 -2.75 11.24 -11.67
C PRO A 70 -3.73 11.41 -10.50
N GLU A 71 -3.95 10.33 -9.73
CA GLU A 71 -4.82 10.28 -8.55
C GLU A 71 -4.35 11.22 -7.42
N LEU A 72 -3.03 11.53 -7.37
CA LEU A 72 -2.41 12.32 -6.32
C LEU A 72 -1.98 13.71 -6.79
N ALA A 73 -2.03 14.01 -8.09
CA ALA A 73 -1.53 15.25 -8.66
C ALA A 73 -2.11 16.53 -8.02
N TYR A 74 -3.31 16.46 -7.43
CA TYR A 74 -3.92 17.58 -6.70
C TYR A 74 -3.11 18.03 -5.47
N LEU A 75 -2.27 17.17 -4.91
CA LEU A 75 -1.41 17.48 -3.75
C LEU A 75 -0.25 18.42 -4.07
N ASP A 76 0.02 18.71 -5.35
CA ASP A 76 1.02 19.71 -5.76
C ASP A 76 0.49 21.15 -5.59
N ASP A 77 -0.81 21.33 -5.37
CA ASP A 77 -1.41 22.62 -5.00
C ASP A 77 -1.16 22.92 -3.51
N THR A 78 -0.64 24.11 -3.22
CA THR A 78 -0.38 24.57 -1.84
C THR A 78 -1.65 24.63 -0.99
N ALA A 79 -2.82 24.77 -1.59
CA ALA A 79 -4.10 24.67 -0.89
C ALA A 79 -4.34 23.29 -0.25
N ASN A 80 -3.62 22.25 -0.72
CA ASN A 80 -3.71 20.88 -0.24
C ASN A 80 -2.52 20.46 0.64
N GLU A 81 -1.72 21.42 1.13
CA GLU A 81 -0.54 21.14 1.97
C GLU A 81 -0.87 20.22 3.16
N HIS A 82 -1.98 20.46 3.86
CA HIS A 82 -2.37 19.61 4.99
C HIS A 82 -2.69 18.16 4.57
N PHE A 83 -3.25 17.95 3.39
CA PHE A 83 -3.51 16.61 2.85
C PHE A 83 -2.20 15.89 2.56
N LEU A 84 -1.24 16.60 1.95
CA LEU A 84 0.10 16.11 1.67
C LEU A 84 0.80 15.65 2.95
N PHE A 85 0.83 16.49 3.97
CA PHE A 85 1.51 16.16 5.23
C PHE A 85 0.78 15.09 6.04
N ALA A 86 -0.55 15.04 6.00
CA ALA A 86 -1.31 13.95 6.60
C ALA A 86 -0.95 12.59 5.97
N ILE A 87 -0.87 12.51 4.64
CA ILE A 87 -0.44 11.30 3.93
C ILE A 87 1.00 10.92 4.32
N ARG A 88 1.92 11.89 4.30
CA ARG A 88 3.34 11.65 4.61
C ARG A 88 3.54 11.13 6.04
N GLN A 89 2.92 11.79 7.02
CA GLN A 89 3.01 11.40 8.43
C GLN A 89 2.50 9.98 8.64
N HIS A 90 1.40 9.66 7.98
CA HIS A 90 0.77 8.36 8.05
C HIS A 90 1.67 7.21 7.55
N TYR A 91 2.49 7.49 6.55
CA TYR A 91 3.47 6.57 5.96
C TYR A 91 4.87 6.70 6.57
N GLY A 92 4.98 7.30 7.75
CA GLY A 92 6.22 7.30 8.55
C GLY A 92 7.27 8.31 8.10
N TYR A 93 6.93 9.23 7.20
CA TYR A 93 7.80 10.36 6.89
C TYR A 93 7.76 11.36 8.04
N PRO A 94 8.91 11.94 8.42
CA PRO A 94 8.90 12.98 9.43
C PRO A 94 8.12 14.19 8.91
N THR A 95 7.42 14.88 9.80
CA THR A 95 6.63 16.08 9.51
C THR A 95 6.71 17.03 10.70
N THR A 96 6.38 18.30 10.48
CA THR A 96 6.18 19.31 11.55
C THR A 96 4.82 19.17 12.25
N TYR A 97 4.05 18.14 11.89
CA TYR A 97 2.71 17.88 12.36
C TYR A 97 2.77 16.87 13.52
N ILE A 98 1.88 17.05 14.49
CA ILE A 98 1.81 16.21 15.69
C ILE A 98 0.44 15.54 15.69
N ASP A 99 0.43 14.21 15.79
CA ASP A 99 -0.82 13.43 15.75
C ASP A 99 -1.66 13.66 17.02
N PHE A 100 -2.93 13.96 16.79
CA PHE A 100 -3.99 13.92 17.77
C PHE A 100 -5.13 13.05 17.25
N THR A 101 -6.05 12.71 18.12
CA THR A 101 -7.30 12.06 17.78
C THR A 101 -8.44 12.77 18.50
N SER A 102 -9.64 12.78 17.91
CA SER A 102 -10.82 13.22 18.62
C SER A 102 -11.42 12.11 19.49
N ASP A 103 -10.97 10.86 19.39
CA ASP A 103 -11.46 9.72 20.17
C ASP A 103 -10.53 9.38 21.36
N PRO A 104 -10.98 9.57 22.62
CA PRO A 104 -10.23 9.17 23.80
C PRO A 104 -9.77 7.70 23.80
N SER A 105 -10.55 6.78 23.23
CA SER A 105 -10.21 5.36 23.18
C SER A 105 -9.03 5.10 22.26
N VAL A 106 -8.97 5.81 21.13
CA VAL A 106 -7.82 5.78 20.22
C VAL A 106 -6.58 6.37 20.89
N ALA A 107 -6.74 7.45 21.68
CA ALA A 107 -5.62 7.98 22.46
C ALA A 107 -5.14 6.98 23.53
N GLY A 108 -6.04 6.31 24.24
CA GLY A 108 -5.68 5.24 25.18
C GLY A 108 -4.95 4.07 24.50
N PHE A 109 -5.37 3.69 23.29
CA PHE A 109 -4.65 2.72 22.47
C PHE A 109 -3.21 3.17 22.20
N PHE A 110 -2.98 4.39 21.69
CA PHE A 110 -1.62 4.89 21.42
C PHE A 110 -0.78 5.14 22.68
N ALA A 111 -1.43 5.38 23.81
CA ALA A 111 -0.75 5.44 25.10
C ALA A 111 -0.27 4.06 25.58
N SER A 112 -0.70 2.98 24.93
CA SER A 112 -0.44 1.61 25.34
C SER A 112 0.25 0.76 24.27
N ASP A 113 0.13 1.11 22.99
CA ASP A 113 0.69 0.39 21.86
C ASP A 113 2.20 0.58 21.77
N THR A 114 2.94 -0.50 22.06
CA THR A 114 4.39 -0.53 21.97
C THR A 114 4.85 -1.93 21.51
N PRO A 115 5.90 -2.03 20.67
CA PRO A 115 6.49 -3.31 20.30
C PRO A 115 7.05 -4.09 21.49
N GLN A 116 7.49 -3.39 22.53
CA GLN A 116 8.07 -3.98 23.74
C GLN A 116 7.47 -3.30 24.98
N PRO A 117 7.03 -4.07 25.99
CA PRO A 117 6.59 -3.52 27.26
C PRO A 117 7.66 -2.57 27.84
N PRO A 118 7.26 -1.38 28.34
CA PRO A 118 8.20 -0.47 28.97
C PRO A 118 8.68 -1.02 30.32
N GLU A 119 9.71 -0.38 30.89
CA GLU A 119 10.22 -0.73 32.22
C GLU A 119 9.12 -0.62 33.29
N GLU A 120 9.19 -1.49 34.30
CA GLU A 120 8.26 -1.47 35.43
C GLU A 120 8.24 -0.09 36.09
N GLY A 121 7.04 0.43 36.40
CA GLY A 121 6.86 1.78 36.94
C GLY A 121 6.82 2.89 35.90
N THR A 122 6.91 2.58 34.60
CA THR A 122 6.66 3.56 33.53
C THR A 122 5.20 4.02 33.55
N PHE A 123 5.00 5.34 33.60
CA PHE A 123 3.70 5.96 33.42
C PHE A 123 3.47 6.34 31.96
N SER A 124 2.32 5.97 31.44
CA SER A 124 1.77 6.42 30.16
C SER A 124 0.84 7.61 30.37
N ALA A 125 0.51 8.32 29.30
CA ALA A 125 -0.35 9.49 29.39
C ALA A 125 -1.31 9.63 28.20
N ILE A 126 -2.49 10.17 28.50
CA ILE A 126 -3.37 10.83 27.52
C ILE A 126 -3.26 12.34 27.74
N PHE A 127 -2.68 13.04 26.77
CA PHE A 127 -2.66 14.50 26.71
C PHE A 127 -4.01 15.02 26.21
N CYS A 128 -4.52 16.06 26.85
CA CYS A 128 -5.83 16.64 26.56
C CYS A 128 -5.66 18.07 26.05
N LEU A 129 -6.21 18.35 24.86
CA LEU A 129 -6.11 19.64 24.20
C LEU A 129 -7.49 20.22 23.92
N ASN A 130 -7.67 21.48 24.30
CA ASN A 130 -8.76 22.33 23.84
C ASN A 130 -8.21 23.24 22.74
N THR A 131 -8.60 22.99 21.49
CA THR A 131 -8.04 23.72 20.35
C THR A 131 -8.45 25.18 20.33
N ASN A 132 -9.64 25.52 20.84
CA ASN A 132 -10.09 26.91 20.91
C ASN A 132 -9.31 27.68 21.98
N ASP A 133 -9.11 27.07 23.15
CA ASP A 133 -8.27 27.65 24.21
C ASP A 133 -6.83 27.86 23.74
N LEU A 134 -6.26 26.90 23.02
CA LEU A 134 -4.93 27.02 22.43
C LEU A 134 -4.84 28.21 21.46
N LEU A 135 -5.77 28.32 20.52
CA LEU A 135 -5.78 29.42 19.55
C LEU A 135 -5.99 30.78 20.24
N ASP A 136 -6.92 30.84 21.20
CA ASP A 136 -7.16 32.03 22.01
C ASP A 136 -5.91 32.43 22.81
N PHE A 137 -5.17 31.48 23.35
CA PHE A 137 -3.92 31.71 24.05
C PHE A 137 -2.88 32.33 23.11
N TYR A 138 -2.65 31.74 21.94
CA TYR A 138 -1.69 32.27 20.98
C TYR A 138 -2.08 33.67 20.48
N HIS A 139 -3.36 33.90 20.21
CA HIS A 139 -3.85 35.22 19.81
C HIS A 139 -3.65 36.28 20.92
N LYS A 140 -3.99 35.96 22.17
CA LYS A 140 -3.84 36.89 23.31
C LYS A 140 -2.38 37.19 23.65
N HIS A 141 -1.47 36.26 23.35
CA HIS A 141 -0.06 36.34 23.73
C HIS A 141 0.88 36.51 22.53
N ALA A 142 0.38 36.84 21.34
CA ALA A 142 1.17 36.95 20.10
C ALA A 142 2.43 37.83 20.25
N GLN A 143 2.31 38.98 20.92
CA GLN A 143 3.45 39.90 21.16
C GLN A 143 4.55 39.31 22.05
N LEU A 144 4.20 38.39 22.95
CA LEU A 144 5.15 37.73 23.86
C LEU A 144 5.77 36.49 23.22
N ILE A 145 4.98 35.78 22.41
CA ILE A 145 5.38 34.53 21.76
C ILE A 145 6.26 34.82 20.53
N GLY A 146 5.92 35.86 19.77
CA GLY A 146 6.48 36.12 18.44
C GLY A 146 5.44 35.86 17.36
N GLU A 147 5.24 36.83 16.45
CA GLU A 147 4.23 36.74 15.39
C GLU A 147 4.59 35.69 14.33
N GLU A 148 5.88 35.33 14.24
CA GLU A 148 6.40 34.30 13.35
C GLU A 148 6.19 32.87 13.86
N LEU A 149 5.83 32.71 15.14
CA LEU A 149 5.60 31.38 15.74
C LEU A 149 4.14 30.97 15.56
N GLU A 150 3.92 30.09 14.60
CA GLU A 150 2.60 29.66 14.19
C GLU A 150 2.21 28.34 14.86
N ILE A 151 0.92 28.25 15.18
CA ILE A 151 0.27 27.02 15.62
C ILE A 151 -1.08 26.88 14.92
N GLU A 152 -1.37 25.68 14.45
CA GLU A 152 -2.57 25.44 13.66
C GLU A 152 -3.15 24.06 13.98
N PRO A 153 -4.36 24.01 14.58
CA PRO A 153 -5.18 22.82 14.64
C PRO A 153 -5.70 22.48 13.23
N VAL A 154 -5.20 21.40 12.65
CA VAL A 154 -5.56 20.89 11.33
C VAL A 154 -6.48 19.68 11.42
N SER A 155 -7.62 19.75 10.73
CA SER A 155 -8.51 18.60 10.49
C SER A 155 -8.65 18.40 8.99
N VAL A 156 -8.26 17.23 8.49
CA VAL A 156 -8.37 16.87 7.07
C VAL A 156 -9.06 15.53 6.90
N ASP A 157 -9.88 15.42 5.87
CA ASP A 157 -10.44 14.15 5.40
C ASP A 157 -9.77 13.78 4.09
N VAL A 158 -8.62 13.10 4.21
CA VAL A 158 -7.92 12.58 3.03
C VAL A 158 -8.69 11.36 2.53
N LYS A 159 -9.32 11.51 1.35
CA LYS A 159 -10.05 10.44 0.69
C LYS A 159 -9.18 9.20 0.58
N ASN A 160 -9.77 8.04 0.86
CA ASN A 160 -9.07 6.75 0.82
C ASN A 160 -7.91 6.61 1.83
N LEU A 161 -7.62 7.56 2.72
CA LEU A 161 -6.62 7.33 3.79
C LEU A 161 -7.29 6.67 4.99
N TRP A 162 -7.64 5.38 4.84
CA TRP A 162 -8.49 4.67 5.77
C TRP A 162 -7.94 4.59 7.18
N ARG A 163 -6.64 4.35 7.33
CA ARG A 163 -6.05 4.29 8.67
C ARG A 163 -6.05 5.68 9.35
N LEU A 164 -6.05 6.80 8.63
CA LEU A 164 -6.31 8.12 9.25
C LEU A 164 -7.76 8.24 9.74
N GLN A 165 -8.72 7.82 8.90
CA GLN A 165 -10.15 7.84 9.22
C GLN A 165 -10.46 6.95 10.43
N ALA A 166 -9.92 5.73 10.46
CA ALA A 166 -10.07 4.77 11.56
C ALA A 166 -9.53 5.30 12.90
N GLN A 167 -8.50 6.15 12.85
CA GLN A 167 -7.87 6.74 14.02
C GLN A 167 -8.55 8.04 14.48
N HIS A 168 -9.59 8.49 13.78
CA HIS A 168 -10.20 9.82 13.98
C HIS A 168 -9.12 10.91 14.04
N GLY A 169 -8.14 10.81 13.13
CA GLY A 169 -6.90 11.56 13.21
C GLY A 169 -7.06 13.06 12.96
N HIS A 170 -6.42 13.84 13.80
CA HIS A 170 -6.25 15.28 13.69
C HIS A 170 -4.77 15.61 13.84
N PHE A 171 -4.37 16.82 13.44
CA PHE A 171 -2.99 17.23 13.56
C PHE A 171 -2.85 18.60 14.17
N LEU A 172 -1.79 18.78 14.94
CA LEU A 172 -1.32 20.10 15.33
C LEU A 172 -0.07 20.42 14.51
N ARG A 173 -0.15 21.39 13.61
CA ARG A 173 1.01 21.95 12.94
C ARG A 173 1.61 23.01 13.85
N ALA A 174 2.91 22.91 14.10
CA ALA A 174 3.66 23.95 14.81
C ALA A 174 5.06 24.09 14.16
N ASN A 175 5.48 25.33 13.91
CA ASN A 175 6.82 25.61 13.39
C ASN A 175 7.89 25.82 14.48
N HIS A 176 7.54 25.53 15.75
CA HIS A 176 8.37 25.78 16.91
C HIS A 176 8.07 24.79 18.05
N THR A 177 8.83 24.87 19.15
CA THR A 177 8.65 24.05 20.35
C THR A 177 7.46 24.53 21.19
N TRP A 178 6.25 24.38 20.66
CA TRP A 178 5.00 24.90 21.21
C TRP A 178 4.74 24.49 22.68
N TYR A 179 5.19 23.31 23.09
CA TYR A 179 5.03 22.80 24.46
C TYR A 179 5.86 23.57 25.51
N ASN A 180 6.79 24.43 25.09
CA ASN A 180 7.49 25.37 25.98
C ASN A 180 6.66 26.64 26.26
N VAL A 181 5.66 26.90 25.41
CA VAL A 181 4.83 28.11 25.41
C VAL A 181 3.45 27.81 25.99
N TYR A 182 2.86 26.68 25.59
CA TYR A 182 1.55 26.23 26.03
C TYR A 182 1.64 24.91 26.81
N SER A 183 1.02 24.87 27.98
CA SER A 183 0.98 23.70 28.85
C SER A 183 -0.31 22.91 28.67
N MET A 184 -0.23 21.66 28.22
CA MET A 184 -1.38 20.76 28.16
C MET A 184 -1.66 20.06 29.48
N ASP A 185 -2.94 19.84 29.77
CA ASP A 185 -3.35 18.92 30.82
C ASP A 185 -3.17 17.47 30.36
N ARG A 186 -2.90 16.56 31.31
CA ARG A 186 -2.71 15.14 31.00
C ARG A 186 -3.25 14.23 32.09
N ILE A 187 -3.66 13.05 31.67
CA ILE A 187 -4.09 11.95 32.52
C ILE A 187 -2.99 10.90 32.50
N GLU A 188 -2.37 10.63 33.64
CA GLU A 188 -1.27 9.68 33.80
C GLU A 188 -1.76 8.37 34.43
N PHE A 189 -1.23 7.25 33.97
CA PHE A 189 -1.54 5.92 34.49
C PHE A 189 -0.34 4.97 34.30
N PRO A 190 -0.16 3.96 35.16
CA PRO A 190 0.86 2.95 34.94
C PRO A 190 0.53 2.11 33.70
N TRP A 191 1.55 1.78 32.88
CA TRP A 191 1.33 0.96 31.69
C TRP A 191 0.84 -0.45 32.08
N THR A 192 -0.28 -0.88 31.50
CA THR A 192 -0.98 -2.14 31.84
C THR A 192 -1.27 -3.03 30.64
N GLY A 193 -0.77 -2.66 29.45
CA GLY A 193 -1.09 -3.32 28.19
C GLY A 193 -2.12 -2.55 27.36
N LEU A 194 -2.51 -3.11 26.21
CA LEU A 194 -3.52 -2.52 25.33
C LEU A 194 -4.88 -2.43 26.03
N PRO A 195 -5.67 -1.35 25.76
CA PRO A 195 -7.02 -1.26 26.29
C PRO A 195 -7.91 -2.35 25.69
N ALA A 196 -9.01 -2.67 26.39
CA ALA A 196 -10.01 -3.61 25.89
C ALA A 196 -10.63 -3.20 24.53
N TYR A 197 -10.66 -1.90 24.22
CA TYR A 197 -11.15 -1.35 22.96
C TYR A 197 -10.44 0.00 22.66
N PRO A 198 -10.15 0.32 21.37
CA PRO A 198 -10.33 -0.51 20.18
C PRO A 198 -9.23 -1.57 20.00
N PRO A 199 -9.52 -2.71 19.36
CA PRO A 199 -8.50 -3.68 18.98
C PRO A 199 -7.55 -3.12 17.91
N ARG A 200 -6.36 -3.71 17.83
CA ARG A 200 -5.29 -3.26 16.93
C ARG A 200 -5.69 -3.24 15.45
N ASP A 201 -6.53 -4.16 15.00
CA ASP A 201 -7.02 -4.24 13.62
C ASP A 201 -8.05 -3.16 13.26
N GLN A 202 -8.69 -2.51 14.25
CA GLN A 202 -9.48 -1.31 14.01
C GLN A 202 -8.59 -0.08 13.86
N ILE A 203 -7.47 -0.01 14.58
CA ILE A 203 -6.50 1.10 14.47
C ILE A 203 -5.59 0.96 13.26
N TYR A 204 -5.26 -0.27 12.89
CA TYR A 204 -4.45 -0.65 11.74
C TYR A 204 -5.23 -1.67 10.89
N PRO A 205 -6.20 -1.20 10.08
CA PRO A 205 -7.00 -2.08 9.24
C PRO A 205 -6.13 -3.00 8.38
N PRO A 206 -6.38 -4.32 8.37
CA PRO A 206 -5.70 -5.23 7.45
C PRO A 206 -6.10 -4.99 5.99
N GLN A 207 -7.25 -4.34 5.78
CA GLN A 207 -7.66 -3.89 4.46
C GLN A 207 -6.97 -2.59 4.08
N LYS A 208 -6.65 -2.45 2.79
CA LYS A 208 -6.06 -1.24 2.23
C LYS A 208 -6.97 -0.65 1.15
N SER A 209 -7.11 0.66 1.17
CA SER A 209 -7.74 1.42 0.11
C SER A 209 -6.86 1.44 -1.16
N HIS A 210 -7.33 2.09 -2.22
CA HIS A 210 -6.49 2.34 -3.39
C HIS A 210 -5.29 3.26 -3.08
N LEU A 211 -5.50 4.34 -2.32
CA LEU A 211 -4.44 5.27 -1.93
C LEU A 211 -3.34 4.56 -1.13
N GLU A 212 -3.70 3.73 -0.17
CA GLU A 212 -2.73 2.99 0.65
C GLU A 212 -1.95 1.97 -0.20
N GLN A 213 -2.54 1.39 -1.25
CA GLN A 213 -1.80 0.57 -2.21
C GLN A 213 -0.79 1.38 -3.05
N LEU A 214 -1.14 2.60 -3.46
CA LEU A 214 -0.20 3.51 -4.16
C LEU A 214 0.98 3.90 -3.26
N LEU A 215 0.71 4.08 -1.96
CA LEU A 215 1.75 4.45 -1.01
C LEU A 215 2.69 3.26 -0.69
N ASP A 216 2.18 2.02 -0.68
CA ASP A 216 3.03 0.82 -0.66
C ASP A 216 3.93 0.70 -1.91
N GLU A 217 3.41 1.14 -3.07
CA GLU A 217 4.17 1.23 -4.32
C GLU A 217 5.32 2.22 -4.18
N PHE A 218 5.07 3.42 -3.63
CA PHE A 218 6.12 4.39 -3.35
C PHE A 218 7.18 3.87 -2.36
N GLU A 219 6.77 3.22 -1.26
CA GLU A 219 7.72 2.65 -0.30
C GLU A 219 8.62 1.59 -0.96
N SER A 220 8.06 0.79 -1.87
CA SER A 220 8.80 -0.21 -2.63
C SER A 220 9.81 0.43 -3.59
N LEU A 221 9.46 1.56 -4.21
CA LEU A 221 10.38 2.36 -5.03
C LEU A 221 11.52 2.94 -4.18
N GLU A 222 11.24 3.49 -3.00
CA GLU A 222 12.27 4.03 -2.11
C GLU A 222 13.22 2.95 -1.59
N ARG A 223 12.71 1.74 -1.28
CA ARG A 223 13.56 0.59 -0.93
C ARG A 223 14.47 0.19 -2.10
N ARG A 224 13.94 0.16 -3.32
CA ARG A 224 14.72 -0.13 -4.52
C ARG A 224 15.81 0.90 -4.77
N ARG A 225 15.49 2.20 -4.68
CA ARG A 225 16.45 3.29 -4.85
C ARG A 225 17.60 3.16 -3.86
N LYS A 226 17.30 2.99 -2.57
CA LYS A 226 18.33 2.78 -1.52
C LYS A 226 19.18 1.53 -1.80
N GLY A 227 18.56 0.47 -2.30
CA GLY A 227 19.29 -0.74 -2.72
C GLY A 227 20.22 -0.52 -3.91
N GLN A 228 19.80 0.27 -4.91
CA GLN A 228 20.62 0.67 -6.06
C GLN A 228 21.80 1.53 -5.61
N GLU A 229 21.58 2.54 -4.77
CA GLU A 229 22.66 3.37 -4.21
C GLU A 229 23.68 2.54 -3.43
N HIS A 230 23.22 1.57 -2.64
CA HIS A 230 24.09 0.65 -1.93
C HIS A 230 24.90 -0.23 -2.88
N MET A 231 24.27 -0.76 -3.93
CA MET A 231 24.93 -1.55 -4.95
C MET A 231 25.99 -0.73 -5.70
N GLU A 232 25.65 0.49 -6.14
CA GLU A 232 26.58 1.39 -6.81
C GLU A 232 27.80 1.67 -5.96
N LYS A 233 27.61 1.95 -4.66
CA LYS A 233 28.71 2.13 -3.72
C LYS A 233 29.59 0.88 -3.61
N LEU A 234 28.98 -0.30 -3.49
CA LEU A 234 29.72 -1.56 -3.46
C LEU A 234 30.54 -1.78 -4.75
N LEU A 235 29.97 -1.48 -5.91
CA LEU A 235 30.67 -1.60 -7.20
C LEU A 235 31.87 -0.64 -7.27
N ILE A 236 31.71 0.61 -6.81
CA ILE A 236 32.80 1.59 -6.73
C ILE A 236 33.91 1.10 -5.78
N ASP A 237 33.55 0.57 -4.62
CA ASP A 237 34.51 0.05 -3.64
C ASP A 237 35.29 -1.14 -4.20
N LEU A 238 34.63 -2.05 -4.93
CA LEU A 238 35.26 -3.20 -5.61
C LEU A 238 36.17 -2.76 -6.77
N GLU A 239 35.73 -1.79 -7.58
CA GLU A 239 36.56 -1.19 -8.64
C GLU A 239 37.82 -0.53 -8.04
N GLY A 240 37.69 0.15 -6.90
CA GLY A 240 38.81 0.72 -6.13
C GLY A 240 39.79 -0.33 -5.59
N GLN A 241 39.32 -1.56 -5.36
CA GLN A 241 40.14 -2.72 -4.99
C GLN A 241 40.75 -3.45 -6.21
N GLY A 242 40.55 -2.93 -7.42
CA GLY A 242 41.08 -3.51 -8.65
C GLY A 242 40.24 -4.66 -9.24
N VAL A 243 39.03 -4.90 -8.73
CA VAL A 243 38.09 -5.86 -9.32
C VAL A 243 37.56 -5.29 -10.64
N LYS A 244 37.68 -6.06 -11.72
CA LYS A 244 37.12 -5.68 -13.03
C LYS A 244 35.64 -6.02 -13.07
N ILE A 245 34.80 -4.99 -13.13
CA ILE A 245 33.34 -5.13 -13.21
C ILE A 245 32.89 -4.78 -14.62
N LEU A 246 32.13 -5.67 -15.25
CA LEU A 246 31.44 -5.37 -16.50
C LEU A 246 30.06 -4.80 -16.18
N LYS A 247 29.83 -3.54 -16.53
CA LYS A 247 28.51 -2.89 -16.42
C LYS A 247 27.86 -2.90 -17.80
N GLU A 248 26.88 -3.78 -18.00
CA GLU A 248 26.04 -3.73 -19.20
C GLU A 248 24.93 -2.70 -19.00
N LEU A 249 25.00 -1.59 -19.74
CA LEU A 249 23.93 -0.59 -19.81
C LEU A 249 22.94 -1.00 -20.89
N TRP A 250 21.83 -1.58 -20.48
CA TRP A 250 20.69 -1.81 -21.37
C TRP A 250 20.01 -0.46 -21.59
N ILE A 251 20.36 0.24 -22.67
CA ILE A 251 19.59 1.40 -23.13
C ILE A 251 18.26 0.86 -23.61
N THR A 252 17.20 1.01 -22.81
CA THR A 252 15.85 0.74 -23.24
C THR A 252 15.50 1.70 -24.36
N ASP A 253 15.37 1.18 -25.58
CA ASP A 253 14.77 1.91 -26.69
C ASP A 253 13.40 2.44 -26.23
N PRO A 254 13.14 3.76 -26.23
CA PRO A 254 11.84 4.32 -25.85
C PRO A 254 10.69 3.79 -26.71
N GLU A 255 10.99 3.33 -27.92
CA GLU A 255 10.03 2.70 -28.78
C GLU A 255 9.66 1.30 -28.27
N ARG A 256 10.52 0.63 -27.50
CA ARG A 256 10.32 -0.70 -26.88
C ARG A 256 9.91 -1.80 -27.86
N TYR A 257 10.32 -1.67 -29.14
CA TYR A 257 10.18 -2.71 -30.14
C TYR A 257 11.37 -2.73 -31.11
N THR A 258 11.66 -3.90 -31.67
CA THR A 258 12.76 -4.08 -32.61
C THR A 258 12.29 -3.74 -34.02
N LYS A 259 12.72 -2.62 -34.60
CA LYS A 259 12.33 -2.19 -35.97
C LYS A 259 12.55 -3.26 -37.05
N SER A 260 13.63 -4.04 -36.92
CA SER A 260 13.92 -5.14 -37.86
C SER A 260 12.96 -6.32 -37.75
N ALA A 261 12.19 -6.44 -36.65
CA ALA A 261 11.19 -7.48 -36.46
C ALA A 261 9.91 -7.27 -37.28
N PHE A 262 9.60 -6.03 -37.67
CA PHE A 262 8.32 -5.68 -38.28
C PHE A 262 8.45 -5.12 -39.70
N SER A 263 7.43 -5.38 -40.53
CA SER A 263 7.24 -4.79 -41.87
C SER A 263 6.70 -3.36 -41.80
N ALA A 264 5.93 -3.06 -40.77
CA ALA A 264 5.46 -1.73 -40.39
C ALA A 264 5.53 -1.60 -38.87
N ALA A 265 5.75 -0.39 -38.36
CA ALA A 265 5.78 -0.16 -36.91
C ALA A 265 4.45 -0.61 -36.27
N PRO A 266 4.49 -1.29 -35.11
CA PRO A 266 3.29 -1.54 -34.32
C PRO A 266 2.57 -0.22 -34.01
N ILE A 267 1.24 -0.25 -33.99
CA ILE A 267 0.41 0.92 -33.68
C ILE A 267 -0.39 0.68 -32.40
N LEU A 268 -0.78 1.77 -31.73
CA LEU A 268 -1.68 1.71 -30.59
C LEU A 268 -3.00 1.03 -30.99
N LEU A 269 -3.39 0.01 -30.23
CA LEU A 269 -4.61 -0.75 -30.47
C LEU A 269 -5.84 0.01 -29.94
N GLU A 270 -6.97 -0.10 -30.63
CA GLU A 270 -8.22 0.59 -30.25
C GLU A 270 -8.70 0.18 -28.85
N SER A 271 -8.49 -1.09 -28.47
CA SER A 271 -8.84 -1.62 -27.14
C SER A 271 -8.05 -0.98 -25.98
N TRP A 272 -7.02 -0.18 -26.28
CA TRP A 272 -6.21 0.57 -25.32
C TRP A 272 -6.41 2.09 -25.38
N ASN A 273 -7.37 2.58 -26.17
CA ASN A 273 -7.61 4.02 -26.25
C ASN A 273 -8.13 4.61 -24.91
N GLU A 274 -8.04 5.93 -24.78
CA GLU A 274 -8.44 6.65 -23.55
C GLU A 274 -9.89 6.34 -23.12
N THR A 275 -10.81 6.24 -24.08
CA THR A 275 -12.22 5.95 -23.81
C THR A 275 -12.41 4.53 -23.26
N ALA A 276 -11.71 3.54 -23.82
CA ALA A 276 -11.77 2.14 -23.40
C ALA A 276 -11.15 1.96 -22.00
N LEU A 277 -10.07 2.70 -21.70
CA LEU A 277 -9.35 2.62 -20.43
C LEU A 277 -9.89 3.54 -19.34
N ALA A 278 -10.78 4.49 -19.65
CA ALA A 278 -11.35 5.41 -18.66
C ALA A 278 -11.90 4.71 -17.40
N PRO A 279 -12.68 3.60 -17.49
CA PRO A 279 -13.15 2.87 -16.30
C PRO A 279 -12.03 2.24 -15.47
N TRP A 280 -10.88 1.93 -16.10
CA TRP A 280 -9.72 1.32 -15.45
C TRP A 280 -8.85 2.36 -14.72
N ARG A 281 -8.98 3.64 -15.09
CA ARG A 281 -8.23 4.76 -14.51
C ARG A 281 -9.07 5.58 -13.52
N LEU A 282 -10.32 5.19 -13.29
CA LEU A 282 -11.22 5.87 -12.37
C LEU A 282 -10.85 5.54 -10.93
N GLU A 283 -10.39 6.55 -10.19
CA GLU A 283 -10.27 6.44 -8.73
C GLU A 283 -11.67 6.44 -8.10
N ARG A 284 -11.97 5.40 -7.31
CA ARG A 284 -13.17 5.34 -6.49
C ARG A 284 -12.89 5.92 -5.12
N HIS A 285 -13.72 6.86 -4.68
CA HIS A 285 -13.66 7.39 -3.33
C HIS A 285 -14.43 6.50 -2.37
N GLU A 286 -13.76 6.06 -1.31
CA GLU A 286 -14.30 5.14 -0.32
C GLU A 286 -14.14 5.74 1.08
N ASN A 287 -15.22 5.69 1.86
CA ASN A 287 -15.17 6.04 3.27
C ASN A 287 -14.95 4.76 4.09
N PHE A 288 -13.95 4.77 4.97
CA PHE A 288 -13.55 3.61 5.76
C PHE A 288 -14.74 2.98 6.50
N HIS A 289 -15.54 3.80 7.21
CA HIS A 289 -16.63 3.32 8.06
C HIS A 289 -17.83 2.76 7.28
N THR A 290 -17.93 3.04 5.98
CA THR A 290 -19.01 2.50 5.13
C THR A 290 -18.58 1.26 4.36
N VAL A 291 -17.29 1.11 4.10
CA VAL A 291 -16.73 0.05 3.24
C VAL A 291 -16.18 -1.12 4.06
N VAL A 292 -15.69 -0.89 5.27
CA VAL A 292 -15.10 -1.90 6.15
C VAL A 292 -16.13 -2.47 7.14
N GLY A 293 -15.89 -3.68 7.63
CA GLY A 293 -16.68 -4.32 8.71
C GLY A 293 -17.46 -5.56 8.28
N LYS A 294 -17.57 -5.82 6.97
CA LYS A 294 -18.18 -7.04 6.46
C LYS A 294 -17.21 -8.21 6.57
N THR A 295 -17.72 -9.37 7.02
CA THR A 295 -16.98 -10.63 7.02
C THR A 295 -17.72 -11.67 6.20
N VAL A 296 -17.02 -12.37 5.32
CA VAL A 296 -17.55 -13.47 4.51
C VAL A 296 -16.83 -14.75 4.88
N HIS A 297 -17.60 -15.78 5.25
CA HIS A 297 -17.08 -17.09 5.64
C HIS A 297 -17.22 -18.10 4.50
N ILE A 298 -16.12 -18.76 4.17
CA ILE A 298 -16.04 -19.86 3.21
C ILE A 298 -15.58 -21.10 3.97
N ARG A 299 -16.35 -22.18 3.87
CA ARG A 299 -15.95 -23.48 4.41
C ARG A 299 -15.58 -24.43 3.28
N VAL A 300 -14.31 -24.80 3.23
CA VAL A 300 -13.80 -25.82 2.31
C VAL A 300 -14.07 -27.19 2.91
N ARG A 301 -14.59 -28.10 2.08
CA ARG A 301 -14.85 -29.49 2.47
C ARG A 301 -13.65 -30.36 2.12
N SER A 302 -13.33 -31.30 3.01
CA SER A 302 -12.36 -32.37 2.74
C SER A 302 -13.03 -33.74 2.72
N GLY A 303 -12.27 -34.75 2.26
CA GLY A 303 -12.73 -36.15 2.18
C GLY A 303 -13.03 -36.65 0.77
N SER A 304 -13.37 -37.95 0.68
CA SER A 304 -13.63 -38.64 -0.59
C SER A 304 -14.79 -37.98 -1.35
N GLY A 305 -14.53 -37.56 -2.59
CA GLY A 305 -15.51 -36.91 -3.46
C GLY A 305 -15.63 -35.38 -3.29
N ALA A 306 -14.90 -34.78 -2.35
CA ALA A 306 -14.80 -33.32 -2.28
C ALA A 306 -13.98 -32.78 -3.47
N PRO A 307 -14.43 -31.73 -4.17
CA PRO A 307 -13.61 -31.07 -5.19
C PRO A 307 -12.32 -30.50 -4.58
N PRO A 308 -11.26 -30.29 -5.37
CA PRO A 308 -10.06 -29.60 -4.90
C PRO A 308 -10.38 -28.24 -4.26
N ALA A 309 -9.65 -27.87 -3.19
CA ALA A 309 -9.88 -26.65 -2.43
C ALA A 309 -9.97 -25.38 -3.30
N HIS A 310 -9.09 -25.24 -4.28
CA HIS A 310 -9.08 -24.10 -5.20
C HIS A 310 -10.37 -23.97 -6.03
N GLN A 311 -11.00 -25.08 -6.40
CA GLN A 311 -12.28 -25.06 -7.12
C GLN A 311 -13.42 -24.65 -6.20
N GLN A 312 -13.41 -25.14 -4.96
CA GLN A 312 -14.40 -24.75 -3.94
C GLN A 312 -14.32 -23.26 -3.62
N VAL A 313 -13.10 -22.72 -3.42
CA VAL A 313 -12.89 -21.29 -3.16
C VAL A 313 -13.32 -20.44 -4.35
N LYS A 314 -12.91 -20.79 -5.57
CA LYS A 314 -13.36 -20.11 -6.80
C LYS A 314 -14.89 -20.08 -6.90
N ALA A 315 -15.56 -21.21 -6.69
CA ALA A 315 -17.02 -21.29 -6.75
C ALA A 315 -17.67 -20.45 -5.63
N ALA A 316 -17.11 -20.44 -4.43
CA ALA A 316 -17.62 -19.66 -3.30
C ALA A 316 -17.55 -18.15 -3.58
N PHE A 317 -16.42 -17.64 -4.08
CA PHE A 317 -16.29 -16.23 -4.47
C PHE A 317 -17.25 -15.85 -5.59
N LEU A 318 -17.37 -16.68 -6.64
CA LEU A 318 -18.29 -16.40 -7.74
C LEU A 318 -19.75 -16.38 -7.28
N ASN A 319 -20.14 -17.30 -6.39
CA ASN A 319 -21.47 -17.33 -5.79
C ASN A 319 -21.75 -16.14 -4.86
N ALA A 320 -20.74 -15.67 -4.12
CA ALA A 320 -20.87 -14.48 -3.29
C ALA A 320 -21.10 -13.23 -4.16
N LEU A 321 -20.27 -13.05 -5.19
CA LEU A 321 -20.37 -11.95 -6.15
C LEU A 321 -21.72 -11.92 -6.89
N SER A 322 -22.22 -13.09 -7.30
CA SER A 322 -23.50 -13.16 -8.02
C SER A 322 -24.73 -12.93 -7.14
N ARG A 323 -24.66 -13.25 -5.84
CA ARG A 323 -25.77 -13.07 -4.90
C ARG A 323 -25.84 -11.67 -4.32
N GLU A 324 -24.71 -10.98 -4.21
CA GLU A 324 -24.60 -9.71 -3.52
C GLU A 324 -24.07 -8.62 -4.45
N MET A 325 -24.98 -7.91 -5.12
CA MET A 325 -24.63 -6.90 -6.15
C MET A 325 -23.62 -5.84 -5.67
N ASN A 326 -23.65 -5.48 -4.38
CA ASN A 326 -22.78 -4.45 -3.81
C ASN A 326 -21.56 -5.02 -3.07
N LEU A 327 -21.27 -6.33 -3.18
CA LEU A 327 -20.14 -6.93 -2.46
C LEU A 327 -18.82 -6.24 -2.79
N ARG A 328 -18.60 -5.86 -4.06
CA ARG A 328 -17.38 -5.18 -4.52
C ARG A 328 -17.20 -3.76 -3.94
N ALA A 329 -18.29 -3.12 -3.51
CA ALA A 329 -18.27 -1.85 -2.81
C ALA A 329 -17.87 -2.00 -1.32
N SER A 330 -17.63 -3.23 -0.84
CA SER A 330 -17.17 -3.51 0.51
C SER A 330 -15.75 -4.09 0.52
N SER A 331 -14.95 -3.68 1.49
CA SER A 331 -13.65 -4.27 1.78
C SER A 331 -13.82 -5.42 2.78
N SER A 332 -14.56 -6.44 2.34
CA SER A 332 -14.87 -7.61 3.16
C SER A 332 -13.63 -8.34 3.64
N VAL A 333 -13.65 -8.80 4.89
CA VAL A 333 -12.71 -9.80 5.43
C VAL A 333 -13.15 -11.18 4.99
N TRP A 334 -12.25 -11.93 4.37
CA TRP A 334 -12.52 -13.30 3.93
C TRP A 334 -11.94 -14.31 4.92
N LYS A 335 -12.80 -15.10 5.55
CA LYS A 335 -12.42 -16.20 6.44
C LYS A 335 -12.62 -17.52 5.70
N ILE A 336 -11.55 -18.28 5.52
CA ILE A 336 -11.56 -19.53 4.73
C ILE A 336 -11.07 -20.67 5.61
N ASP A 337 -12.00 -21.55 6.01
CA ASP A 337 -11.76 -22.67 6.90
C ASP A 337 -11.68 -24.00 6.14
N GLY A 338 -11.02 -25.01 6.72
CA GLY A 338 -10.98 -26.38 6.16
C GLY A 338 -9.96 -26.57 5.04
N LEU A 339 -8.91 -25.73 4.98
CA LEU A 339 -7.83 -25.83 4.02
C LEU A 339 -6.79 -26.87 4.43
N GLU A 340 -6.92 -28.08 3.93
CA GLU A 340 -5.91 -29.13 4.11
C GLU A 340 -4.71 -28.91 3.16
N GLY A 341 -3.48 -29.06 3.66
CA GLY A 341 -2.25 -28.96 2.87
C GLY A 341 -1.67 -27.56 2.70
N ILE A 342 -2.35 -26.51 3.17
CA ILE A 342 -1.81 -25.15 3.23
C ILE A 342 -1.15 -24.94 4.59
N HIS A 343 0.18 -24.86 4.61
CA HIS A 343 0.95 -24.77 5.86
C HIS A 343 0.98 -23.35 6.46
N ASP A 344 0.84 -22.31 5.64
CA ASP A 344 0.90 -20.91 6.05
C ASP A 344 -0.42 -20.22 5.71
N ILE A 345 -1.40 -20.42 6.60
CA ILE A 345 -2.77 -19.92 6.44
C ILE A 345 -2.81 -18.39 6.55
N ASP A 346 -2.05 -17.79 7.45
CA ASP A 346 -2.04 -16.35 7.65
C ASP A 346 -1.53 -15.62 6.40
N ARG A 347 -0.44 -16.12 5.81
CA ARG A 347 0.07 -15.60 4.53
C ARG A 347 -0.93 -15.79 3.40
N TYR A 348 -1.60 -16.95 3.36
CA TYR A 348 -2.64 -17.21 2.35
C TYR A 348 -3.81 -16.22 2.48
N LEU A 349 -4.34 -16.02 3.68
CA LEU A 349 -5.44 -15.09 3.94
C LEU A 349 -5.02 -13.64 3.65
N SER A 350 -3.78 -13.27 3.96
CA SER A 350 -3.21 -11.97 3.58
C SER A 350 -3.16 -11.79 2.06
N ALA A 351 -2.77 -12.82 1.30
CA ALA A 351 -2.77 -12.78 -0.16
C ALA A 351 -4.18 -12.68 -0.74
N ILE A 352 -5.16 -13.39 -0.18
CA ILE A 352 -6.58 -13.29 -0.55
C ILE A 352 -7.09 -11.87 -0.28
N GLN A 353 -6.79 -11.30 0.89
CA GLN A 353 -7.22 -9.94 1.23
C GLN A 353 -6.58 -8.91 0.30
N SER A 354 -5.28 -9.05 0.00
CA SER A 354 -4.57 -8.19 -0.94
C SER A 354 -5.16 -8.24 -2.36
N ALA A 355 -5.42 -9.44 -2.88
CA ALA A 355 -6.10 -9.62 -4.16
C ALA A 355 -7.51 -8.99 -4.16
N TRP A 356 -8.29 -9.17 -3.08
CA TRP A 356 -9.63 -8.60 -2.99
C TRP A 356 -9.59 -7.07 -3.03
N ASN A 357 -8.74 -6.47 -2.21
CA ASN A 357 -8.57 -5.02 -2.13
C ASN A 357 -8.08 -4.44 -3.46
N GLY A 358 -7.12 -5.09 -4.11
CA GLY A 358 -6.54 -4.63 -5.37
C GLY A 358 -7.45 -4.79 -6.58
N MET A 359 -8.35 -5.77 -6.59
CA MET A 359 -9.16 -6.10 -7.78
C MET A 359 -10.61 -5.62 -7.73
N ARG A 360 -11.23 -5.52 -6.54
CA ARG A 360 -12.69 -5.32 -6.43
C ARG A 360 -13.18 -4.02 -7.06
N ASN A 361 -12.37 -2.97 -7.07
CA ASN A 361 -12.71 -1.66 -7.64
C ASN A 361 -12.27 -1.46 -9.09
N ILE A 362 -11.44 -2.36 -9.61
CA ILE A 362 -11.00 -2.34 -11.01
C ILE A 362 -12.03 -3.08 -11.88
N PRO A 363 -12.28 -2.70 -13.15
CA PRO A 363 -13.29 -3.31 -14.02
C PRO A 363 -13.09 -4.78 -14.42
N TYR A 364 -12.42 -5.59 -13.61
CA TYR A 364 -12.38 -7.04 -13.78
C TYR A 364 -13.75 -7.68 -13.75
N LYS A 365 -13.94 -8.76 -14.52
CA LYS A 365 -15.16 -9.57 -14.46
C LYS A 365 -15.15 -10.35 -13.14
N ASP A 366 -16.32 -10.63 -12.59
CA ASP A 366 -16.45 -11.42 -11.36
C ASP A 366 -15.82 -12.81 -11.50
N GLN A 367 -15.89 -13.37 -12.71
CA GLN A 367 -15.23 -14.63 -13.06
C GLN A 367 -13.70 -14.54 -12.96
N ASP A 368 -13.10 -13.39 -13.25
CA ASP A 368 -11.66 -13.16 -13.16
C ASP A 368 -11.24 -13.11 -11.70
N ILE A 369 -11.91 -12.29 -10.88
CA ILE A 369 -11.65 -12.19 -9.43
C ILE A 369 -11.79 -13.56 -8.77
N ALA A 370 -12.89 -14.28 -9.01
CA ALA A 370 -13.09 -15.61 -8.46
C ALA A 370 -12.00 -16.61 -8.89
N SER A 371 -11.53 -16.50 -10.14
CA SER A 371 -10.43 -17.34 -10.64
C SER A 371 -9.10 -16.99 -9.99
N THR A 372 -8.83 -15.71 -9.71
CA THR A 372 -7.64 -15.28 -8.95
C THR A 372 -7.60 -15.90 -7.55
N MET A 373 -8.73 -15.89 -6.83
CA MET A 373 -8.80 -16.50 -5.49
C MET A 373 -8.61 -18.02 -5.52
N GLY A 374 -9.18 -18.67 -6.54
CA GLY A 374 -8.91 -20.09 -6.80
C GLY A 374 -7.43 -20.34 -7.08
N ALA A 375 -6.82 -19.58 -7.99
CA ALA A 375 -5.41 -19.69 -8.36
C ALA A 375 -4.48 -19.50 -7.15
N LEU A 376 -4.74 -18.50 -6.30
CA LEU A 376 -4.02 -18.31 -5.04
C LEU A 376 -4.09 -19.55 -4.16
N THR A 377 -5.28 -20.10 -3.97
CA THR A 377 -5.48 -21.32 -3.16
C THR A 377 -4.68 -22.50 -3.72
N GLN A 378 -4.63 -22.64 -5.04
CA GLN A 378 -3.84 -23.70 -5.69
C GLN A 378 -2.33 -23.48 -5.51
N LEU A 379 -1.84 -22.26 -5.76
CA LEU A 379 -0.41 -21.91 -5.62
C LEU A 379 0.09 -22.13 -4.19
N PHE A 380 -0.70 -21.74 -3.19
CA PHE A 380 -0.36 -21.98 -1.78
C PHE A 380 -0.37 -23.46 -1.40
N SER A 381 -1.11 -24.31 -2.12
CA SER A 381 -1.09 -25.76 -1.95
C SER A 381 0.14 -26.43 -2.60
N ILE A 382 0.72 -25.84 -3.64
CA ILE A 382 1.90 -26.38 -4.35
C ILE A 382 3.18 -26.18 -3.53
N SER A 383 3.22 -25.18 -2.65
CA SER A 383 4.40 -24.75 -1.86
C SER A 383 5.58 -24.24 -2.72
N LYS A 384 6.53 -23.51 -2.10
CA LYS A 384 7.78 -23.02 -2.72
C LYS A 384 7.66 -22.01 -3.87
N CYS A 385 6.48 -21.44 -4.14
CA CYS A 385 6.32 -20.32 -5.10
C CYS A 385 7.09 -19.04 -4.69
N ASN A 386 7.47 -18.92 -3.42
CA ASN A 386 8.30 -17.83 -2.88
C ASN A 386 9.76 -18.25 -2.63
N SER A 387 10.21 -19.38 -3.21
CA SER A 387 11.57 -19.87 -3.04
C SER A 387 12.61 -18.87 -3.57
N MET A 388 13.65 -18.60 -2.77
CA MET A 388 14.80 -17.80 -3.21
C MET A 388 15.64 -18.49 -4.30
N ILE A 389 15.46 -19.80 -4.47
CA ILE A 389 16.13 -20.61 -5.49
C ILE A 389 15.26 -20.62 -6.75
N GLY A 390 15.70 -19.94 -7.82
CA GLY A 390 14.95 -19.72 -9.06
C GLY A 390 14.37 -20.99 -9.68
N HIS A 391 15.19 -22.01 -9.95
CA HIS A 391 14.70 -23.26 -10.56
C HIS A 391 13.67 -24.01 -9.71
N THR A 392 13.72 -23.87 -8.37
CA THR A 392 12.74 -24.47 -7.46
C THR A 392 11.41 -23.72 -7.55
N MET A 393 11.45 -22.39 -7.61
CA MET A 393 10.28 -21.55 -7.83
C MET A 393 9.65 -21.82 -9.21
N ASP A 394 10.46 -21.88 -10.28
CA ASP A 394 9.99 -22.19 -11.63
C ASP A 394 9.32 -23.55 -11.70
N HIS A 395 9.89 -24.56 -11.03
CA HIS A 395 9.29 -25.88 -10.94
C HIS A 395 7.94 -25.84 -10.20
N ALA A 396 7.79 -25.04 -9.14
CA ALA A 396 6.52 -24.85 -8.46
C ALA A 396 5.46 -24.24 -9.38
N PHE A 397 5.78 -23.16 -10.11
CA PHE A 397 4.84 -22.57 -11.07
C PHE A 397 4.50 -23.51 -12.24
N LYS A 398 5.43 -24.38 -12.67
CA LYS A 398 5.16 -25.42 -13.67
C LYS A 398 4.24 -26.54 -13.19
N GLN A 399 4.13 -26.77 -11.87
CA GLN A 399 3.11 -27.67 -11.33
C GLN A 399 1.71 -27.06 -11.39
N TRP A 400 1.62 -25.73 -11.38
CA TRP A 400 0.35 -25.02 -11.54
C TRP A 400 -0.07 -24.92 -13.00
N ILE A 401 0.84 -24.41 -13.85
CA ILE A 401 0.65 -24.21 -15.29
C ILE A 401 1.85 -24.87 -15.99
N PRO A 402 1.68 -25.99 -16.71
CA PRO A 402 2.80 -26.76 -17.27
C PRO A 402 3.75 -25.96 -18.17
N ASP A 403 3.24 -24.96 -18.89
CA ASP A 403 3.99 -24.07 -19.77
C ASP A 403 4.27 -22.68 -19.15
N ALA A 404 4.27 -22.61 -17.81
CA ALA A 404 4.61 -21.40 -17.07
C ALA A 404 6.02 -20.92 -17.42
N PHE A 405 6.13 -19.63 -17.69
CA PHE A 405 7.41 -18.93 -17.85
C PHE A 405 7.38 -17.60 -17.10
N GLU A 406 8.56 -17.10 -16.74
CA GLU A 406 8.69 -15.84 -16.01
C GLU A 406 8.61 -14.64 -16.97
N ILE A 407 7.90 -13.61 -16.54
CA ILE A 407 7.75 -12.32 -17.21
C ILE A 407 8.14 -11.18 -16.27
N GLU A 408 8.52 -10.05 -16.86
CA GLU A 408 8.73 -8.78 -16.17
C GLU A 408 7.84 -7.69 -16.77
N PHE A 409 7.28 -6.83 -15.92
CA PHE A 409 6.37 -5.77 -16.35
C PHE A 409 6.38 -4.62 -15.35
N GLY A 410 5.91 -3.45 -15.81
CA GLY A 410 5.96 -2.26 -14.98
C GLY A 410 5.56 -0.98 -15.71
N CYS A 411 5.88 0.14 -15.08
CA CYS A 411 5.64 1.48 -15.59
C CYS A 411 6.93 2.29 -15.56
N ASP A 412 7.37 2.75 -16.73
CA ASP A 412 8.60 3.53 -16.91
C ASP A 412 8.54 4.88 -16.20
N ILE A 413 7.38 5.55 -16.32
CA ILE A 413 7.16 6.86 -15.72
C ILE A 413 7.34 6.79 -14.20
N LEU A 414 6.79 5.74 -13.58
CA LEU A 414 6.85 5.53 -12.13
C LEU A 414 8.07 4.71 -11.70
N ASN A 415 8.89 4.24 -12.64
CA ASN A 415 10.00 3.32 -12.42
C ASN A 415 9.61 2.06 -11.60
N THR A 416 8.37 1.59 -11.76
CA THR A 416 7.89 0.37 -11.10
C THR A 416 8.20 -0.86 -11.92
N ILE A 417 8.60 -1.93 -11.24
CA ILE A 417 8.87 -3.23 -11.86
C ILE A 417 8.38 -4.34 -10.95
N SER A 418 7.67 -5.31 -11.53
CA SER A 418 7.34 -6.58 -10.89
C SER A 418 7.56 -7.74 -11.84
N ARG A 419 7.49 -8.96 -11.30
CA ARG A 419 7.71 -10.21 -12.02
C ARG A 419 6.68 -11.24 -11.60
N ALA A 420 6.28 -12.08 -12.54
CA ALA A 420 5.30 -13.13 -12.31
C ALA A 420 5.54 -14.31 -13.25
N HIS A 421 4.78 -15.38 -13.05
CA HIS A 421 4.72 -16.51 -13.96
C HIS A 421 3.32 -16.61 -14.57
N CYS A 422 3.26 -16.94 -15.85
CA CYS A 422 2.01 -17.14 -16.58
C CYS A 422 2.20 -18.12 -17.75
N SER A 423 1.09 -18.55 -18.35
CA SER A 423 1.09 -19.49 -19.47
C SER A 423 1.68 -18.87 -20.73
N SER A 424 2.65 -19.58 -21.31
CA SER A 424 3.20 -19.30 -22.65
C SER A 424 2.11 -19.28 -23.71
N HIS A 425 1.23 -20.29 -23.68
CA HIS A 425 0.16 -20.47 -24.63
C HIS A 425 -0.85 -19.32 -24.57
N ASP A 426 -1.32 -18.96 -23.38
CA ASP A 426 -2.36 -17.95 -23.23
C ASP A 426 -1.86 -16.56 -23.65
N ILE A 427 -0.59 -16.21 -23.36
CA ILE A 427 0.01 -14.95 -23.84
C ILE A 427 -0.02 -14.86 -25.36
N LEU A 428 0.33 -15.94 -26.06
CA LEU A 428 0.29 -15.97 -27.52
C LEU A 428 -1.13 -15.83 -28.08
N GLN A 429 -2.15 -16.30 -27.34
CA GLN A 429 -3.54 -16.12 -27.72
C GLN A 429 -4.01 -14.67 -27.58
N CYS A 430 -3.44 -13.90 -26.64
CA CYS A 430 -3.79 -12.48 -26.45
C CYS A 430 -3.19 -11.54 -27.49
N LEU A 431 -2.15 -11.96 -28.20
CA LEU A 431 -1.52 -11.13 -29.23
C LEU A 431 -2.51 -10.78 -30.35
N ASP A 432 -2.60 -9.48 -30.65
CA ASP A 432 -3.41 -8.94 -31.74
C ASP A 432 -3.03 -9.57 -33.07
N SER A 433 -4.06 -9.78 -33.91
CA SER A 433 -3.88 -10.38 -35.22
C SER A 433 -3.06 -9.46 -36.13
N ASN A 434 -3.30 -8.14 -36.14
CA ASN A 434 -2.55 -7.24 -37.03
C ASN A 434 -1.08 -7.15 -36.62
N TRP A 435 -0.79 -7.15 -35.33
CA TRP A 435 0.57 -7.27 -34.80
C TRP A 435 1.27 -8.56 -35.26
N LYS A 436 0.58 -9.70 -35.25
CA LYS A 436 1.12 -10.97 -35.77
C LYS A 436 1.42 -10.89 -37.27
N HIS A 437 0.57 -10.23 -38.05
CA HIS A 437 0.75 -10.09 -39.50
C HIS A 437 1.88 -9.11 -39.85
N SER A 438 2.16 -8.11 -39.01
CA SER A 438 3.25 -7.14 -39.25
C SER A 438 4.63 -7.72 -38.96
N CYS A 439 4.72 -8.85 -38.24
CA CYS A 439 5.97 -9.55 -37.96
C CYS A 439 6.61 -10.16 -39.23
N LYS A 440 7.86 -9.77 -39.56
CA LYS A 440 8.60 -10.29 -40.73
C LYS A 440 8.96 -11.78 -40.62
N ASN A 441 9.17 -12.29 -39.42
CA ASN A 441 9.51 -13.69 -39.15
C ASN A 441 8.51 -14.33 -38.19
N GLN A 442 7.37 -14.76 -38.74
CA GLN A 442 6.29 -15.35 -37.96
C GLN A 442 6.72 -16.59 -37.14
N LYS A 443 7.74 -17.34 -37.57
CA LYS A 443 8.23 -18.53 -36.85
C LYS A 443 9.01 -18.18 -35.59
N THR A 444 9.78 -17.09 -35.61
CA THR A 444 10.50 -16.63 -34.41
C THR A 444 9.52 -16.05 -33.38
N TYR A 445 8.52 -15.31 -33.85
CA TYR A 445 7.58 -14.58 -33.00
C TYR A 445 6.31 -15.38 -32.64
N SER A 446 6.27 -16.67 -32.99
CA SER A 446 5.25 -17.62 -32.52
C SER A 446 5.58 -18.24 -31.16
N THR A 447 6.69 -17.84 -30.54
CA THR A 447 7.05 -18.18 -29.16
C THR A 447 6.88 -16.95 -28.26
N PRO A 448 6.53 -17.10 -26.97
CA PRO A 448 6.37 -15.95 -26.08
C PRO A 448 7.66 -15.15 -25.94
N ALA A 449 8.79 -15.83 -25.76
CA ALA A 449 10.10 -15.17 -25.68
C ALA A 449 10.42 -14.38 -26.94
N GLY A 450 10.14 -14.94 -28.13
CA GLY A 450 10.31 -14.24 -29.39
C GLY A 450 9.40 -13.01 -29.50
N ALA A 451 8.10 -13.16 -29.19
CA ALA A 451 7.14 -12.07 -29.27
C ALA A 451 7.50 -10.91 -28.32
N LEU A 452 7.82 -11.24 -27.07
CA LEU A 452 8.19 -10.28 -26.02
C LEU A 452 9.58 -9.63 -26.25
N SER A 453 10.47 -10.30 -26.99
CA SER A 453 11.73 -9.69 -27.45
C SER A 453 11.50 -8.75 -28.64
N ALA A 454 10.49 -9.03 -29.47
CA ALA A 454 10.16 -8.21 -30.63
C ALA A 454 9.52 -6.88 -30.23
N CYS A 455 8.61 -6.92 -29.26
CA CYS A 455 7.94 -5.75 -28.71
C CYS A 455 7.67 -6.02 -27.23
N SER A 456 7.76 -4.98 -26.39
CA SER A 456 7.38 -5.04 -24.98
C SER A 456 6.32 -4.02 -24.60
N LYS A 457 5.66 -3.37 -25.58
CA LYS A 457 4.58 -2.40 -25.35
C LYS A 457 3.22 -3.10 -25.35
N PRO A 458 2.57 -3.30 -24.19
CA PRO A 458 1.35 -4.10 -24.12
C PRO A 458 0.20 -3.52 -24.97
N ASP A 459 0.10 -2.18 -25.01
CA ASP A 459 -0.89 -1.41 -25.77
C ASP A 459 -0.73 -1.45 -27.30
N HIS A 460 0.39 -1.98 -27.78
CA HIS A 460 0.66 -2.20 -29.19
C HIS A 460 0.60 -3.69 -29.59
N MET A 461 0.49 -4.59 -28.62
CA MET A 461 0.67 -6.04 -28.83
C MET A 461 -0.56 -6.86 -28.50
N PHE A 462 -1.29 -6.51 -27.43
CA PHE A 462 -2.31 -7.39 -26.88
C PHE A 462 -3.70 -6.78 -27.01
N GLU A 463 -4.70 -7.61 -27.28
CA GLU A 463 -6.08 -7.20 -27.07
C GLU A 463 -6.36 -7.01 -25.57
N PHE A 464 -6.75 -5.80 -25.17
CA PHE A 464 -6.75 -5.39 -23.77
C PHE A 464 -7.60 -6.30 -22.88
N ASP A 465 -8.83 -6.66 -23.27
CA ASP A 465 -9.72 -7.51 -22.48
C ASP A 465 -9.16 -8.92 -22.24
N ALA A 466 -8.50 -9.48 -23.27
CA ALA A 466 -7.88 -10.79 -23.17
C ALA A 466 -6.64 -10.72 -22.27
N PHE A 467 -5.82 -9.67 -22.44
CA PHE A 467 -4.66 -9.41 -21.59
C PHE A 467 -5.04 -9.19 -20.13
N ALA A 468 -6.05 -8.37 -19.86
CA ALA A 468 -6.57 -8.12 -18.52
C ALA A 468 -7.08 -9.40 -17.87
N SER A 469 -7.70 -10.30 -18.64
CA SER A 469 -8.14 -11.62 -18.14
C SER A 469 -6.95 -12.50 -17.71
N ILE A 470 -5.87 -12.55 -18.49
CA ILE A 470 -4.63 -13.26 -18.08
C ILE A 470 -4.02 -12.58 -16.86
N PHE A 471 -3.98 -11.25 -16.87
CA PHE A 471 -3.40 -10.48 -15.78
C PHE A 471 -4.07 -10.80 -14.45
N ALA A 472 -5.40 -10.81 -14.43
CA ALA A 472 -6.17 -11.23 -13.26
C ALA A 472 -5.94 -12.69 -12.89
N ARG A 473 -6.13 -13.61 -13.85
CA ARG A 473 -6.22 -15.05 -13.56
C ARG A 473 -4.87 -15.69 -13.27
N GLN A 474 -3.78 -15.09 -13.75
CA GLN A 474 -2.45 -15.69 -13.72
C GLN A 474 -1.40 -14.77 -13.08
N ILE A 475 -1.33 -13.52 -13.49
CA ILE A 475 -0.22 -12.62 -13.12
C ILE A 475 -0.38 -12.10 -11.67
N ILE A 476 -1.55 -11.57 -11.29
CA ILE A 476 -1.85 -11.15 -9.92
C ILE A 476 -1.63 -12.29 -8.90
N PRO A 477 -2.20 -13.50 -9.06
CA PRO A 477 -2.01 -14.57 -8.10
C PRO A 477 -0.55 -15.03 -8.03
N ALA A 478 0.19 -15.04 -9.14
CA ALA A 478 1.61 -15.39 -9.14
C ALA A 478 2.49 -14.35 -8.42
N GLN A 479 2.21 -13.04 -8.59
CA GLN A 479 2.91 -11.98 -7.84
C GLN A 479 2.74 -12.17 -6.33
N LEU A 480 1.51 -12.42 -5.89
CA LEU A 480 1.16 -12.57 -4.48
C LEU A 480 1.71 -13.87 -3.88
N ALA A 481 1.61 -15.00 -4.59
CA ALA A 481 2.18 -16.27 -4.13
C ALA A 481 3.72 -16.26 -4.04
N ARG A 482 4.37 -15.39 -4.83
CA ARG A 482 5.81 -15.15 -4.79
C ARG A 482 6.23 -14.15 -3.72
N GLU A 483 5.29 -13.47 -3.05
CA GLU A 483 5.54 -12.38 -2.11
C GLU A 483 6.36 -11.24 -2.74
N ARG A 484 5.97 -10.83 -3.95
CA ARG A 484 6.60 -9.65 -4.56
C ARG A 484 6.38 -8.43 -3.66
N PRO A 485 7.42 -7.61 -3.42
CA PRO A 485 7.29 -6.41 -2.59
C PRO A 485 6.34 -5.38 -3.21
N LEU A 486 6.22 -5.40 -4.53
CA LEU A 486 5.27 -4.61 -5.31
C LEU A 486 4.35 -5.55 -6.09
N VAL A 487 3.05 -5.42 -5.86
CA VAL A 487 2.01 -6.12 -6.63
C VAL A 487 1.25 -5.09 -7.45
N LEU A 488 1.31 -5.22 -8.76
CA LEU A 488 0.53 -4.38 -9.67
C LEU A 488 -0.78 -5.09 -9.98
N PHE A 489 -1.90 -4.40 -9.74
CA PHE A 489 -3.26 -4.93 -9.98
C PHE A 489 -3.91 -4.38 -11.23
N ASN A 490 -3.42 -3.27 -11.82
CA ASN A 490 -4.06 -2.60 -12.94
C ASN A 490 -3.21 -2.72 -14.23
N PRO A 491 -3.60 -3.59 -15.19
CA PRO A 491 -2.87 -3.77 -16.44
C PRO A 491 -2.89 -2.52 -17.34
N ALA A 492 -3.87 -1.63 -17.16
CA ALA A 492 -3.98 -0.39 -17.94
C ALA A 492 -2.90 0.66 -17.58
N ARG A 493 -2.12 0.44 -16.51
CA ARG A 493 -1.03 1.32 -16.06
C ARG A 493 0.36 0.82 -16.51
N LEU A 494 0.44 -0.31 -17.21
CA LEU A 494 1.72 -0.86 -17.65
C LEU A 494 2.23 -0.11 -18.89
N SER A 495 3.49 0.32 -18.86
CA SER A 495 4.19 0.83 -20.04
C SER A 495 5.00 -0.26 -20.73
N PHE A 496 5.33 -1.34 -20.01
CA PHE A 496 6.07 -2.45 -20.58
C PHE A 496 5.65 -3.81 -20.00
N PHE A 497 5.82 -4.83 -20.82
CA PHE A 497 5.57 -6.23 -20.54
C PHE A 497 6.51 -7.10 -21.39
N GLY A 498 7.43 -7.82 -20.77
CA GLY A 498 8.54 -8.47 -21.47
C GLY A 498 9.19 -9.61 -20.71
N ILE A 499 10.38 -10.02 -21.18
CA ILE A 499 11.24 -10.99 -20.52
C ILE A 499 12.10 -10.32 -19.41
N PRO A 500 12.41 -11.00 -18.29
CA PRO A 500 13.12 -10.43 -17.14
C PRO A 500 14.62 -10.15 -17.30
#